data_AF-A0A7S6SB76-F1
#
_entry.id   AF-A0A7S6SB76-F1
#
_cell.length_a   1.000
_cell.length_b   1.000
_cell.length_c   1.000
_cell.angle_alpha   90.00
_cell.angle_beta   90.00
_cell.angle_gamma   90.00
#
_symmetry.space_group_name_H-M   'P 1'
#
loop_
_entity.id
_entity.type
_entity.pdbx_description
1 polymer ?
#
loop_
_entity_poly.entity_id
_entity_poly.type
_entity_poly.pdbx_seq_one_letter_code
_entity_poly.pdbx_strand_id
1 'polypeptide(L)'
;MSKSTLSEIVDLFLLRVTPPEGETERPYYTTGSIVAAALFRLTLILFLAMLFNDQYRGTGWWWTAVTLAAWGLGAYPAWLQYRRFNEDVRVLQENTLCGSCRHFNPTNQLCTVLDVHVTSNEPPCGGDEWEPLQ
;
A
#
# COMPACT_ATOMS: atom_id res chain seq x y z
N MET A 1 -0.46 27.73 5.86
CA MET A 1 -0.41 26.69 6.91
C MET A 1 -1.63 25.74 6.88
N SER A 2 -2.19 25.43 5.69
CA SER A 2 -3.40 24.58 5.56
C SER A 2 -3.34 23.59 4.37
N LYS A 3 -2.21 23.51 3.66
CA LYS A 3 -2.09 22.65 2.46
C LYS A 3 -1.56 21.24 2.78
N SER A 4 -0.71 21.09 3.80
CA SER A 4 -0.04 19.81 4.13
C SER A 4 -0.99 18.71 4.60
N THR A 5 -1.94 19.04 5.48
CA THR A 5 -2.83 18.04 6.09
C THR A 5 -3.90 17.55 5.13
N LEU A 6 -4.40 18.43 4.24
CA LEU A 6 -5.37 18.02 3.23
C LEU A 6 -4.71 17.15 2.16
N SER A 7 -3.49 17.48 1.71
CA SER A 7 -2.74 16.61 0.80
C SER A 7 -2.41 15.28 1.44
N GLU A 8 -2.01 15.23 2.72
CA GLU A 8 -1.77 13.96 3.44
C GLU A 8 -3.04 13.09 3.55
N ILE A 9 -4.19 13.70 3.87
CA ILE A 9 -5.46 12.96 3.97
C ILE A 9 -5.93 12.50 2.60
N VAL A 10 -5.76 13.33 1.56
CA VAL A 10 -6.05 12.96 0.17
C VAL A 10 -5.05 11.91 -0.31
N ASP A 11 -3.79 11.95 0.08
CA ASP A 11 -2.79 10.94 -0.29
C ASP A 11 -3.09 9.61 0.43
N LEU A 12 -3.55 9.66 1.68
CA LEU A 12 -4.02 8.48 2.43
C LEU A 12 -5.32 7.91 1.84
N PHE A 13 -6.24 8.76 1.39
CA PHE A 13 -7.53 8.35 0.85
C PHE A 13 -7.46 7.92 -0.61
N LEU A 14 -6.60 8.56 -1.40
CA LEU A 14 -6.54 8.50 -2.86
C LEU A 14 -5.25 7.85 -3.37
N LEU A 15 -4.40 7.29 -2.48
CA LEU A 15 -3.06 6.72 -2.74
C LEU A 15 -2.60 6.95 -4.16
N ARG A 16 -1.83 8.03 -4.33
CA ARG A 16 -1.09 8.28 -5.57
C ARG A 16 -0.48 6.97 -6.04
N VAL A 17 -0.74 6.64 -7.29
CA VAL A 17 -0.07 5.52 -7.96
C VAL A 17 1.40 5.86 -8.23
N THR A 18 1.80 7.12 -8.03
CA THR A 18 3.12 7.64 -8.34
C THR A 18 3.80 8.21 -7.08
N PRO A 19 5.00 7.72 -6.71
CA PRO A 19 5.77 8.32 -5.63
C PRO A 19 6.07 9.80 -5.94
N PRO A 20 6.10 10.69 -4.94
CA PRO A 20 6.53 12.07 -5.15
C PRO A 20 8.00 12.10 -5.63
N GLU A 21 8.28 12.90 -6.65
CA GLU A 21 9.65 13.09 -7.17
C GLU A 21 10.50 13.75 -6.08
N GLY A 22 11.39 12.99 -5.44
CA GLY A 22 12.38 13.52 -4.49
C GLY A 22 12.73 12.66 -3.29
N GLU A 23 11.97 11.59 -2.98
CA GLU A 23 12.29 10.68 -1.86
C GLU A 23 12.70 9.30 -2.38
N THR A 24 13.96 9.18 -2.80
CA THR A 24 14.56 7.93 -3.30
C THR A 24 15.05 6.98 -2.20
N GLU A 25 14.93 7.37 -0.93
CA GLU A 25 15.58 6.67 0.19
C GLU A 25 14.67 5.66 0.91
N ARG A 26 13.35 5.66 0.69
CA ARG A 26 12.41 4.75 1.39
C ARG A 26 11.26 4.33 0.47
N PRO A 27 10.93 3.03 0.36
CA PRO A 27 9.73 2.59 -0.34
C PRO A 27 8.51 3.12 0.41
N TYR A 28 7.74 3.97 -0.26
CA TYR A 28 6.57 4.66 0.29
C TYR A 28 5.38 3.71 0.55
N TYR A 29 5.40 2.53 -0.07
CA TYR A 29 4.32 1.54 0.00
C TYR A 29 4.80 0.27 0.71
N THR A 30 4.14 -0.09 1.79
CA THR A 30 4.30 -1.39 2.47
C THR A 30 2.99 -2.14 2.39
N THR A 31 3.01 -3.46 2.56
CA THR A 31 1.76 -4.24 2.63
C THR A 31 0.84 -3.70 3.73
N GLY A 32 1.41 -3.23 4.84
CA GLY A 32 0.68 -2.59 5.93
C GLY A 32 -0.03 -1.30 5.53
N SER A 33 0.63 -0.40 4.79
CA SER A 33 0.01 0.86 4.36
C SER A 33 -1.10 0.64 3.33
N ILE A 34 -0.96 -0.37 2.45
CA ILE A 34 -2.01 -0.78 1.50
C ILE A 34 -3.26 -1.26 2.26
N VAL A 35 -3.09 -2.13 3.26
CA VAL A 35 -4.20 -2.66 4.07
C VAL A 35 -4.84 -1.56 4.90
N ALA A 36 -4.06 -0.69 5.54
CA ALA A 36 -4.56 0.43 6.33
C ALA A 36 -5.44 1.37 5.49
N ALA A 37 -5.00 1.71 4.28
CA ALA A 37 -5.78 2.56 3.38
C ALA A 37 -7.06 1.87 2.89
N ALA A 38 -7.03 0.55 2.65
CA ALA A 38 -8.22 -0.23 2.32
C ALA A 38 -9.27 -0.18 3.45
N LEU A 39 -8.83 -0.40 4.69
CA LEU A 39 -9.69 -0.34 5.87
C LEU A 39 -10.28 1.05 6.07
N PHE A 40 -9.49 2.11 5.88
CA PHE A 40 -9.97 3.48 6.01
C PHE A 40 -11.06 3.81 4.96
N ARG A 41 -10.87 3.40 3.71
CA ARG A 41 -11.88 3.56 2.64
C ARG A 41 -13.17 2.81 2.96
N LEU A 42 -13.06 1.54 3.37
CA LEU A 42 -14.23 0.74 3.74
C LEU A 42 -14.98 1.36 4.92
N THR A 43 -14.26 1.81 5.93
CA THR A 43 -14.84 2.48 7.10
C THR A 43 -15.58 3.74 6.70
N LEU A 44 -15.00 4.57 5.83
CA LEU A 44 -15.64 5.79 5.35
C LEU A 44 -16.87 5.51 4.49
N ILE A 45 -16.81 4.51 3.60
CA ILE A 45 -17.94 4.06 2.78
C ILE A 45 -19.10 3.59 3.69
N LEU A 46 -18.81 2.76 4.69
CA LEU A 46 -19.81 2.27 5.62
C LEU A 46 -20.37 3.38 6.52
N PHE A 47 -19.53 4.32 6.96
CA PHE A 47 -19.95 5.47 7.73
C PHE A 47 -20.91 6.37 6.95
N LEU A 48 -20.58 6.67 5.69
CA LEU A 48 -21.48 7.40 4.79
C LEU A 48 -22.77 6.62 4.51
N ALA A 49 -22.66 5.31 4.30
CA ALA A 49 -23.83 4.45 4.10
C ALA A 49 -24.81 4.49 5.28
N MET A 50 -24.28 4.55 6.50
CA MET A 50 -25.09 4.69 7.72
C MET A 50 -25.75 6.07 7.84
N LEU A 51 -25.01 7.15 7.52
CA LEU A 51 -25.55 8.52 7.53
C LEU A 51 -26.76 8.69 6.60
N PHE A 52 -26.71 8.07 5.41
CA PHE A 52 -27.79 8.16 4.42
C PHE A 52 -28.80 7.01 4.51
N ASN A 53 -28.67 6.12 5.51
CA ASN A 53 -29.48 4.91 5.62
C ASN A 53 -30.97 5.20 5.77
N ASP A 54 -31.35 6.24 6.52
CA ASP A 54 -32.76 6.56 6.75
C ASP A 54 -33.47 7.06 5.47
N GLN A 55 -32.75 7.83 4.65
CA GLN A 55 -33.26 8.38 3.39
C GLN A 55 -33.48 7.30 2.32
N TYR A 56 -32.62 6.27 2.28
CA TYR A 56 -32.61 5.26 1.21
C TYR A 56 -33.06 3.87 1.68
N ARG A 57 -33.44 3.67 2.95
CA ARG A 57 -33.90 2.37 3.48
C ARG A 57 -35.08 1.78 2.69
N GLY A 58 -35.95 2.64 2.16
CA GLY A 58 -37.20 2.25 1.51
C GLY A 58 -37.06 1.63 0.11
N THR A 59 -35.91 1.78 -0.56
CA THR A 59 -35.73 1.32 -1.95
C THR A 59 -35.31 -0.16 -2.07
N GLY A 60 -34.98 -0.83 -0.97
CA GLY A 60 -34.57 -2.26 -0.96
C GLY A 60 -33.20 -2.56 -1.58
N TRP A 61 -32.71 -1.69 -2.48
CA TRP A 61 -31.44 -1.85 -3.21
C TRP A 61 -30.27 -1.09 -2.58
N TRP A 62 -30.52 -0.31 -1.53
CA TRP A 62 -29.52 0.52 -0.86
C TRP A 62 -28.28 -0.28 -0.44
N TRP A 63 -28.48 -1.38 0.29
CA TRP A 63 -27.38 -2.23 0.75
C TRP A 63 -26.63 -2.94 -0.40
N THR A 64 -27.31 -3.23 -1.51
CA THR A 64 -26.67 -3.74 -2.73
C THR A 64 -25.73 -2.70 -3.32
N ALA A 65 -26.18 -1.44 -3.42
CA ALA A 65 -25.37 -0.33 -3.91
C ALA A 65 -24.15 -0.07 -3.01
N VAL A 66 -24.34 -0.10 -1.68
CA VAL A 66 -23.26 0.04 -0.69
C VAL A 66 -22.23 -1.08 -0.84
N THR A 67 -22.68 -2.33 -1.03
CA THR A 67 -21.78 -3.47 -1.22
C THR A 67 -20.95 -3.34 -2.50
N LEU A 68 -21.58 -2.92 -3.60
CA LEU A 68 -20.88 -2.66 -4.86
C LEU A 68 -19.88 -1.50 -4.73
N ALA A 69 -20.24 -0.44 -4.01
CA ALA A 69 -19.34 0.67 -3.73
C ALA A 69 -18.15 0.24 -2.86
N ALA A 70 -18.39 -0.54 -1.81
CA ALA A 70 -17.33 -1.09 -0.95
C ALA A 70 -16.35 -1.97 -1.74
N TRP A 71 -16.86 -2.79 -2.66
CA TRP A 71 -16.02 -3.63 -3.51
C TRP A 71 -15.23 -2.80 -4.54
N GLY A 72 -15.91 -1.91 -5.28
CA GLY A 72 -15.29 -1.15 -6.37
C GLY A 72 -14.39 0.00 -5.91
N LEU A 73 -14.73 0.68 -4.82
CA LEU A 73 -13.98 1.84 -4.31
C LEU A 73 -13.07 1.50 -3.13
N GLY A 74 -13.34 0.40 -2.41
CA GLY A 74 -12.52 -0.06 -1.29
C GLY A 74 -11.57 -1.20 -1.70
N ALA A 75 -12.14 -2.35 -2.03
CA ALA A 75 -11.38 -3.58 -2.23
C ALA A 75 -10.58 -3.60 -3.54
N TYR A 76 -11.18 -3.20 -4.65
CA TYR A 76 -10.55 -3.22 -5.97
C TYR A 76 -9.26 -2.38 -6.06
N PRO A 77 -9.21 -1.10 -5.63
CA PRO A 77 -7.97 -0.34 -5.67
C PRO A 77 -6.90 -0.90 -4.75
N ALA A 78 -7.27 -1.49 -3.60
CA ALA A 78 -6.32 -2.14 -2.71
C ALA A 78 -5.69 -3.39 -3.36
N TRP A 79 -6.49 -4.19 -4.05
CA TRP A 79 -5.99 -5.34 -4.80
C TRP A 79 -5.06 -4.96 -5.95
N LEU A 80 -5.40 -3.90 -6.71
CA LEU A 80 -4.54 -3.41 -7.78
C LEU A 80 -3.18 -2.93 -7.26
N GLN A 81 -3.17 -2.23 -6.12
CA GLN A 81 -1.95 -1.77 -5.45
C GLN A 81 -1.11 -2.94 -4.93
N TYR A 82 -1.75 -3.90 -4.27
CA TYR A 82 -1.07 -5.11 -3.80
C TYR A 82 -0.40 -5.87 -4.94
N ARG A 83 -1.08 -5.99 -6.09
CA ARG A 83 -0.52 -6.63 -7.28
C ARG A 83 0.75 -5.91 -7.76
N ARG A 84 0.70 -4.58 -7.92
CA ARG A 84 1.85 -3.79 -8.37
C ARG A 84 3.02 -3.87 -7.40
N PHE A 85 2.75 -3.69 -6.10
CA PHE A 85 3.77 -3.84 -5.06
C PHE A 85 4.46 -5.21 -5.16
N ASN A 86 3.70 -6.29 -5.32
CA ASN A 86 4.27 -7.63 -5.43
C ASN A 86 5.06 -7.85 -6.72
N GLU A 87 4.71 -7.15 -7.81
CA GLU A 87 5.47 -7.14 -9.07
C GLU A 87 6.79 -6.39 -8.91
N ASP A 88 6.78 -5.22 -8.26
CA ASP A 88 7.98 -4.44 -7.94
C ASP A 88 8.92 -5.22 -7.01
N VAL A 89 8.39 -5.91 -5.99
CA VAL A 89 9.15 -6.79 -5.10
C VAL A 89 9.82 -7.91 -5.90
N ARG A 90 9.11 -8.57 -6.82
CA ARG A 90 9.67 -9.64 -7.65
C ARG A 90 10.80 -9.12 -8.54
N VAL A 91 10.61 -7.97 -9.17
CA VAL A 91 11.65 -7.32 -9.97
C VAL A 91 12.88 -7.01 -9.10
N LEU A 92 12.68 -6.55 -7.86
CA LEU A 92 13.77 -6.34 -6.90
C LEU A 92 14.48 -7.67 -6.55
N GLN A 93 13.71 -8.74 -6.34
CA GLN A 93 14.22 -10.08 -6.02
C GLN A 93 15.08 -10.68 -7.14
N GLU A 94 14.67 -10.48 -8.39
CA GLU A 94 15.36 -11.02 -9.56
C GLU A 94 16.58 -10.18 -9.97
N ASN A 95 16.54 -8.86 -9.78
CA ASN A 95 17.56 -7.95 -10.31
C ASN A 95 18.54 -7.40 -9.27
N THR A 96 18.38 -7.69 -7.97
CA THR A 96 19.28 -7.20 -6.92
C THR A 96 19.87 -8.34 -6.11
N LEU A 97 21.15 -8.21 -5.71
CA LEU A 97 21.81 -9.15 -4.81
C LEU A 97 21.02 -9.28 -3.50
N CYS A 98 20.56 -8.17 -2.92
CA CYS A 98 19.81 -8.18 -1.67
C CYS A 98 18.44 -8.89 -1.75
N GLY A 99 17.81 -8.89 -2.92
CA GLY A 99 16.58 -9.63 -3.16
C GLY A 99 16.72 -11.16 -3.03
N SER A 100 17.94 -11.67 -3.21
CA SER A 100 18.30 -13.08 -3.04
C SER A 100 18.87 -13.41 -1.64
N CYS A 101 18.87 -12.44 -0.72
CA CYS A 101 19.37 -12.61 0.64
C CYS A 101 18.36 -13.36 1.52
N ARG A 102 18.85 -14.24 2.41
CA ARG A 102 18.04 -14.91 3.45
C ARG A 102 17.27 -13.94 4.35
N HIS A 103 17.84 -12.77 4.61
CA HIS A 103 17.32 -11.78 5.56
C HIS A 103 16.31 -10.79 4.94
N PHE A 104 16.01 -10.95 3.66
CA PHE A 104 15.06 -10.09 2.95
C PHE A 104 13.62 -10.44 3.32
N ASN A 105 12.86 -9.44 3.76
CA ASN A 105 11.44 -9.55 4.00
C ASN A 105 10.65 -8.93 2.82
N PRO A 106 9.97 -9.74 1.99
CA PRO A 106 9.24 -9.26 0.81
C PRO A 106 8.00 -8.45 1.16
N THR A 107 7.41 -8.63 2.35
CA THR A 107 6.19 -7.93 2.78
C THR A 107 6.43 -6.44 3.03
N ASN A 108 7.63 -6.10 3.50
CA ASN A 108 8.03 -4.74 3.87
C ASN A 108 9.18 -4.19 3.03
N GLN A 109 9.68 -4.93 2.03
CA GLN A 109 10.88 -4.56 1.26
C GLN A 109 12.07 -4.20 2.17
N LEU A 110 12.27 -4.98 3.24
CA LEU A 110 13.19 -4.66 4.33
C LEU A 110 14.27 -5.73 4.48
N CYS A 111 15.51 -5.32 4.72
CA CYS A 111 16.54 -6.20 5.26
C CYS A 111 16.37 -6.30 6.78
N THR A 112 16.08 -7.49 7.31
CA THR A 112 15.77 -7.70 8.74
C THR A 112 16.95 -7.54 9.69
N VAL A 113 18.18 -7.65 9.19
CA VAL A 113 19.40 -7.50 10.03
C VAL A 113 19.76 -6.03 10.20
N LEU A 114 19.65 -5.27 9.11
CA LEU A 114 20.05 -3.86 9.06
C LEU A 114 18.88 -2.90 9.31
N ASP A 115 17.63 -3.40 9.37
CA ASP A 115 16.40 -2.61 9.48
C ASP A 115 16.29 -1.47 8.46
N VAL A 116 16.91 -1.65 7.29
CA VAL A 116 16.87 -0.71 6.16
C VAL A 116 16.05 -1.26 5.02
N HIS A 117 15.38 -0.37 4.31
CA HIS A 117 14.59 -0.74 3.14
C HIS A 117 15.49 -0.93 1.92
N VAL A 118 15.21 -1.96 1.14
CA VAL A 118 15.98 -2.30 -0.06
C VAL A 118 15.46 -1.47 -1.23
N THR A 119 16.37 -0.83 -1.97
CA THR A 119 16.06 -0.10 -3.20
C THR A 119 16.77 -0.74 -4.39
N SER A 120 16.37 -0.40 -5.62
CA SER A 120 16.99 -0.94 -6.83
C SER A 120 18.40 -0.40 -7.10
N ASN A 121 18.74 0.75 -6.52
CA ASN A 121 19.92 1.52 -6.91
C ASN A 121 21.15 1.18 -6.07
N GLU A 122 20.96 0.66 -4.85
CA GLU A 122 22.06 0.35 -3.93
C GLU A 122 21.68 -0.84 -3.05
N PRO A 123 22.48 -1.92 -3.01
CA PRO A 123 22.31 -2.94 -1.98
C PRO A 123 22.62 -2.32 -0.61
N PRO A 124 21.79 -2.56 0.42
CA PRO A 124 22.08 -2.07 1.77
C PRO A 124 23.46 -2.54 2.24
N CYS A 125 24.25 -1.59 2.73
CA CYS A 125 25.64 -1.78 3.20
C CYS A 125 26.56 -2.47 2.19
N GLY A 126 26.37 -2.27 0.88
CA GLY A 126 27.28 -2.80 -0.16
C GLY A 126 27.29 -4.32 -0.31
N GLY A 127 26.42 -5.04 0.41
CA GLY A 127 26.38 -6.51 0.40
C GLY A 127 27.28 -7.20 1.44
N ASP A 128 27.86 -6.46 2.40
CA ASP A 128 28.77 -7.03 3.40
C ASP A 128 28.11 -8.09 4.31
N GLU A 129 26.81 -7.96 4.58
CA GLU A 129 26.03 -8.93 5.38
C GLU A 129 25.08 -9.79 4.52
N TRP A 130 25.41 -9.95 3.23
CA TRP A 130 24.61 -10.78 2.33
C TRP A 130 24.84 -12.28 2.58
N GLU A 131 23.75 -13.01 2.80
CA GLU A 131 23.77 -14.48 2.93
C GLU A 131 22.85 -15.13 1.89
N PRO A 132 23.32 -16.14 1.12
CA PRO A 132 22.51 -16.83 0.13
C PRO A 132 21.38 -17.64 0.79
N LEU A 133 20.28 -17.80 0.06
CA LEU A 133 19.23 -18.77 0.40
C LEU A 133 19.82 -20.19 0.31
N GLN A 134 19.84 -20.91 1.44
CA GLN A 134 20.17 -22.35 1.48
C GLN A 134 19.05 -23.20 0.91
#